data_AF-A0A540MLU9-F1
#
_entry.id   AF-A0A540MLU9-F1
#
_cell.length_a   1.000
_cell.length_b   1.000
_cell.length_c   1.000
_cell.angle_alpha   90.00
_cell.angle_beta   90.00
_cell.angle_gamma   90.00
#
_symmetry.space_group_name_H-M   'P 1'
#
loop_
_entity.id
_entity.type
_entity.pdbx_description
1 polymer ?
#
loop_
_entity_poly.entity_id
_entity_poly.type
_entity_poly.pdbx_seq_one_letter_code
_entity_poly.pdbx_strand_id
1 'polypeptide(L)' 'MDHSQSHPNPKQSNPSPPQPPPLHADVEDDDENVKQLNQCSVLYLSLQDCLVKTDRNWKSCQPEVQALKACNERRKK' A
#
# COMPACT_ATOMS: atom_id res chain seq x y z
N MET A 1 -37.80 -41.42 -13.22
CA MET A 1 -38.89 -41.20 -12.26
C MET A 1 -38.77 -39.76 -11.82
N ASP A 2 -39.74 -38.93 -12.24
CA ASP A 2 -40.19 -37.63 -11.70
C ASP A 2 -39.14 -36.63 -11.14
N HIS A 3 -39.10 -35.35 -11.52
CA HIS A 3 -40.23 -34.42 -11.44
C HIS A 3 -40.09 -33.25 -12.44
N SER A 4 -41.23 -32.95 -13.05
CA SER A 4 -41.59 -31.69 -13.70
C SER A 4 -41.22 -30.45 -12.88
N GLN A 5 -40.86 -29.34 -13.53
CA GLN A 5 -41.73 -28.14 -13.53
C GLN A 5 -41.17 -27.04 -14.45
N SER A 6 -41.93 -26.80 -15.51
CA SER A 6 -41.91 -25.61 -16.35
C SER A 6 -42.28 -24.35 -15.56
N HIS A 7 -41.45 -23.32 -15.63
CA HIS A 7 -41.90 -21.92 -15.55
C HIS A 7 -41.23 -21.11 -16.66
N PRO A 8 -41.99 -20.53 -17.60
CA PRO A 8 -41.51 -19.48 -18.46
C PRO A 8 -41.82 -18.14 -17.79
N ASN A 9 -40.84 -17.24 -17.66
CA ASN A 9 -41.18 -15.83 -17.84
C ASN A 9 -40.03 -15.05 -18.47
N PRO A 10 -40.28 -14.39 -19.60
CA PRO A 10 -39.29 -13.66 -20.38
C PRO A 10 -39.27 -12.19 -19.94
N LYS A 11 -38.08 -11.64 -19.72
CA LYS A 11 -37.75 -10.25 -20.03
C LYS A 11 -36.31 -9.98 -19.66
N GLN A 12 -35.52 -9.70 -20.68
CA GLN A 12 -34.89 -8.40 -20.90
C GLN A 12 -33.49 -8.57 -21.47
N SER A 13 -33.23 -7.81 -22.54
CA SER A 13 -32.09 -7.85 -23.45
C SER A 13 -30.70 -7.98 -22.80
N ASN A 14 -29.87 -8.76 -23.48
CA ASN A 14 -28.40 -8.88 -23.43
C ASN A 14 -27.67 -7.53 -23.68
N PRO A 15 -26.32 -7.41 -23.59
CA PRO A 15 -25.31 -8.00 -22.68
C PRO A 15 -24.41 -6.92 -22.02
N SER A 16 -23.82 -7.17 -20.84
CA SER A 16 -22.54 -6.54 -20.47
C SER A 16 -21.75 -7.50 -19.58
N PRO A 17 -20.47 -7.77 -19.90
CA PRO A 17 -19.64 -8.68 -19.11
C PRO A 17 -19.42 -8.14 -17.69
N PRO A 18 -19.27 -9.01 -16.68
CA PRO A 18 -19.03 -8.61 -15.30
C PRO A 18 -17.73 -7.79 -15.24
N GLN A 19 -17.84 -6.55 -14.77
CA GLN A 19 -16.68 -5.74 -14.46
C GLN A 19 -15.82 -6.51 -13.44
N PRO A 20 -14.51 -6.68 -13.67
CA PRO A 20 -13.64 -7.24 -12.66
C PRO A 20 -13.68 -6.33 -11.41
N PRO A 21 -13.58 -6.90 -10.20
CA PRO A 21 -13.48 -6.10 -8.98
C PRO A 21 -12.35 -5.08 -9.12
N PRO A 22 -12.47 -3.88 -8.51
CA PRO A 22 -11.41 -2.89 -8.56
C PRO A 22 -10.11 -3.55 -8.11
N LEU A 23 -9.20 -3.64 -9.09
CA LEU A 23 -7.82 -4.04 -8.92
C LEU A 23 -7.29 -3.31 -7.69
N HIS A 24 -6.91 -4.10 -6.70
CA HIS A 24 -5.97 -3.79 -5.63
C HIS A 24 -5.55 -2.31 -5.62
N ALA A 25 -6.10 -1.55 -4.67
CA ALA A 25 -5.39 -0.41 -4.13
C ALA A 25 -4.15 -0.95 -3.40
N ASP A 26 -3.19 -1.44 -4.19
CA ASP A 26 -1.85 -1.75 -3.72
C ASP A 26 -1.29 -0.41 -3.29
N VAL A 27 -0.97 -0.32 -2.01
CA VAL A 27 -0.49 0.86 -1.32
C VAL A 27 0.69 1.47 -2.10
N GLU A 28 0.40 2.50 -2.90
CA GLU A 28 1.39 3.24 -3.70
C GLU A 28 2.26 4.21 -2.85
N ASP A 29 2.43 4.02 -1.55
CA ASP A 29 3.07 5.03 -0.70
C ASP A 29 4.01 4.44 0.36
N ASP A 30 5.19 3.91 -0.02
CA ASP A 30 6.33 3.99 0.92
C ASP A 30 7.77 3.82 0.38
N ASP A 31 8.05 3.64 -0.92
CA ASP A 31 9.47 3.44 -1.32
C ASP A 31 9.99 4.31 -2.48
N GLU A 32 9.12 5.02 -3.22
CA GLU A 32 9.58 6.04 -4.18
C GLU A 32 9.99 7.37 -3.51
N ASN A 33 9.99 7.45 -2.17
CA ASN A 33 10.56 8.59 -1.45
C ASN A 33 12.06 8.42 -1.14
N VAL A 34 12.63 7.20 -1.21
CA VAL A 34 14.02 6.93 -0.78
C VAL A 34 15.06 7.57 -1.71
N LYS A 35 14.83 7.52 -3.03
CA LYS A 35 15.73 8.15 -4.04
C LYS A 35 15.76 9.67 -3.96
N GLN A 36 14.69 10.30 -3.48
CA GLN A 36 14.63 11.75 -3.37
C GLN A 36 15.23 12.28 -2.08
N LEU A 37 15.56 11.44 -1.08
CA LEU A 37 15.93 11.89 0.27
C LEU A 37 17.14 12.82 0.35
N ASN A 38 18.05 12.85 -0.63
CA ASN A 38 19.22 13.74 -0.70
C ASN A 38 19.87 13.96 0.69
N GLN A 39 19.77 15.14 1.32
CA GLN A 39 20.31 15.42 2.66
C GLN A 39 19.67 14.59 3.81
N CYS A 40 18.45 14.09 3.62
CA CYS A 40 17.76 13.17 4.54
C CYS A 40 18.14 11.71 4.33
N SER A 41 18.90 11.37 3.27
CA SER A 41 19.28 9.98 2.97
C SER A 41 20.15 9.39 4.09
N VAL A 42 21.00 10.22 4.72
CA VAL A 42 21.80 9.82 5.88
C VAL A 42 20.93 9.34 7.04
N LEU A 43 19.77 9.96 7.27
CA LEU A 43 18.86 9.58 8.35
C LEU A 43 18.12 8.28 8.02
N TYR A 44 17.83 8.05 6.74
CA TYR A 44 17.24 6.79 6.30
C TYR A 44 18.24 5.63 6.41
N LEU A 45 19.52 5.86 6.09
CA LEU A 45 20.58 4.87 6.32
C LEU A 45 20.76 4.58 7.82
N SER A 46 20.70 5.61 8.68
CA SER A 46 20.70 5.41 10.14
C SER A 46 19.50 4.60 10.62
N LEU A 47 18.30 4.87 10.09
CA LEU A 47 17.10 4.09 10.39
C LEU A 47 17.28 2.63 9.95
N GLN A 48 17.82 2.40 8.75
CA GLN A 48 18.07 1.07 8.21
C GLN A 48 19.06 0.30 9.08
N ASP A 49 20.16 0.93 9.51
CA ASP A 49 21.13 0.36 10.44
C ASP A 49 20.51 0.03 11.81
N CYS A 50 19.68 0.92 12.35
CA CYS A 50 18.97 0.65 13.59
C CYS A 50 18.01 -0.54 13.44
N LEU A 51 17.26 -0.63 12.34
CA LEU A 51 16.37 -1.76 12.07
C LEU A 51 17.14 -3.08 11.97
N VAL A 52 18.34 -3.09 11.38
CA VAL A 52 19.19 -4.28 11.35
C VAL A 52 19.64 -4.69 12.75
N LYS A 53 19.98 -3.73 13.61
CA LYS A 53 20.44 -3.97 15.00
C LYS A 53 19.33 -4.37 15.97
N THR A 54 18.09 -4.06 15.66
CA THR A 54 16.95 -4.20 16.58
C THR A 54 15.92 -5.23 16.11
N ASP A 55 16.32 -6.19 15.27
CA ASP A 55 15.42 -7.19 14.70
C ASP A 55 14.19 -6.55 13.99
N ARG A 56 14.44 -5.47 13.25
CA ARG A 56 13.45 -4.64 12.56
C ARG A 56 12.41 -3.99 13.49
N ASN A 57 12.75 -3.80 14.76
CA ASN A 57 11.89 -3.12 15.71
C ASN A 57 11.95 -1.59 15.53
N TRP A 58 11.09 -1.07 14.64
CA TRP A 58 10.98 0.37 14.39
C TRP A 58 10.64 1.21 15.64
N LYS A 59 10.05 0.61 16.68
CA LYS A 59 9.80 1.32 17.95
C LYS A 59 11.09 1.60 18.71
N SER A 60 12.09 0.73 18.59
CA SER A 60 13.43 0.96 19.14
C SER A 60 14.20 2.01 18.35
N CYS A 61 13.86 2.19 17.08
CA CYS A 61 14.44 3.19 16.17
C CYS A 61 13.65 4.50 16.10
N GLN A 62 12.85 4.79 17.12
CA GLN A 62 12.09 6.04 17.23
C GLN A 62 12.90 7.32 16.97
N PRO A 63 14.13 7.48 17.50
CA PRO A 63 14.90 8.69 17.21
C PRO A 63 15.22 8.85 15.72
N GLU A 64 15.60 7.77 15.03
CA GLU A 64 15.87 7.80 13.58
C GLU A 64 14.60 8.08 12.77
N VAL A 65 13.47 7.47 13.15
CA VAL A 65 12.16 7.71 12.52
C VAL A 65 11.74 9.18 12.65
N GLN A 66 11.86 9.76 13.84
CA GLN A 66 11.50 11.15 14.08
C GLN A 66 12.41 12.13 13.33
N ALA A 67 13.72 11.87 13.33
CA ALA A 67 14.68 12.68 12.60
C ALA A 67 14.40 12.65 11.09
N LEU A 68 14.16 11.46 10.53
CA LEU A 68 13.82 11.28 9.12
C LEU A 68 12.53 12.03 8.76
N LYS A 69 11.49 11.90 9.58
CA LYS A 69 10.22 12.62 9.40
C LYS A 69 10.44 14.14 9.42
N ALA A 70 11.14 14.67 10.43
CA ALA A 70 11.43 16.10 10.52
C ALA A 70 12.27 16.59 9.33
N CYS A 71 13.20 15.79 8.83
CA CYS A 71 13.98 16.14 7.65
C CYS A 71 13.10 16.24 6.39
N ASN A 72 12.20 15.28 6.20
CA ASN A 72 11.28 15.28 5.05
C ASN A 72 10.30 16.46 5.12
N GLU A 73 9.75 16.78 6.28
CA GLU A 73 8.84 17.92 6.45
C GLU A 73 9.52 19.26 6.17
N ARG A 74 10.79 19.44 6.54
CA ARG A 74 11.56 20.65 6.18
C ARG A 74 11.77 20.82 4.68
N ARG A 75 11.77 19.73 3.92
CA ARG A 75 11.96 19.75 2.47
C ARG A 75 10.66 19.94 1.68
N LYS A 76 9.52 19.61 2.29
CA LYS A 76 8.19 19.85 1.72
C LYS A 76 7.74 21.30 1.86
N LYS A 77 8.51 22.14 2.55
CA LYS A 77 8.26 23.56 2.78
C LYS A 77 9.11 24.42 1.86
#